data_AF-A0A817Z148-F1
#
_entry.id   AF-A0A817Z148-F1
#
_cell.length_a   1.000
_cell.length_b   1.000
_cell.length_c   1.000
_cell.angle_alpha   90.00
_cell.angle_beta   90.00
_cell.angle_gamma   90.00
#
_symmetry.space_group_name_H-M   'P 1'
#
loop_
_entity.id
_entity.type
_entity.pdbx_description
1 polymer ?
#
loop_
_entity_poly.entity_id
_entity_poly.type
_entity_poly.pdbx_seq_one_letter_code
_entity_poly.pdbx_strand_id
1 'polypeptide(L)'
;MLDSHYRTINGFQILVEREWIQFGHKFGDRYGHGVDSNDPNERSPVFLQWLDCIYQLMIQNETSFEFNEIFLRELAQHTYSCLYGTFLCNTDFERTTANLEKKTLGLWSLLNIQSTQFINSSFNKQ
;
A
#
# COMPACT_ATOMS: atom_id res chain seq x y z
N MET A 1 4.98 -15.57 -3.74
CA MET A 1 5.23 -16.18 -2.42
C MET A 1 6.66 -16.70 -2.22
N LEU A 2 7.52 -16.71 -3.24
CA LEU A 2 8.84 -17.35 -3.20
C LEU A 2 9.95 -16.53 -2.54
N ASP A 3 9.87 -15.20 -2.60
CA ASP A 3 10.93 -14.31 -2.07
C ASP A 3 10.58 -13.83 -0.66
N SER A 4 11.45 -14.14 0.32
CA SER A 4 11.31 -13.71 1.71
C SER A 4 11.56 -12.21 1.88
N HIS A 5 12.26 -11.56 0.94
CA HIS A 5 12.48 -10.12 0.96
C HIS A 5 11.16 -9.34 1.05
N TYR A 6 10.15 -9.70 0.25
CA TYR A 6 8.85 -9.04 0.24
C TYR A 6 7.98 -9.29 1.48
N ARG A 7 8.43 -10.15 2.41
CA ARG A 7 7.78 -10.36 3.71
C ARG A 7 8.32 -9.44 4.82
N THR A 8 9.35 -8.65 4.51
CA THR A 8 9.85 -7.57 5.37
C THR A 8 9.01 -6.30 5.18
N ILE A 9 9.00 -5.40 6.17
CA ILE A 9 8.31 -4.10 6.04
C ILE A 9 8.83 -3.36 4.81
N ASN A 10 10.16 -3.22 4.70
CA ASN A 10 10.79 -2.50 3.59
C ASN A 10 10.50 -3.19 2.24
N GLY A 11 10.66 -4.51 2.16
CA GLY A 11 10.38 -5.24 0.94
C GLY A 11 8.92 -5.13 0.53
N PHE A 12 7.97 -5.18 1.47
CA PHE A 12 6.56 -5.00 1.15
C PHE A 12 6.25 -3.59 0.63
N GLN A 13 6.87 -2.55 1.19
CA GLN A 13 6.76 -1.19 0.65
C GLN A 13 7.26 -1.13 -0.80
N ILE A 14 8.41 -1.74 -1.10
CA ILE A 14 8.95 -1.85 -2.46
C ILE A 14 7.99 -2.62 -3.38
N LEU A 15 7.39 -3.70 -2.90
CA LEU A 15 6.43 -4.49 -3.66
C LEU A 15 5.21 -3.65 -4.06
N VAL A 16 4.66 -2.88 -3.11
CA VAL A 16 3.53 -1.99 -3.38
C VAL A 16 3.93 -0.88 -4.36
N GLU A 17 5.06 -0.23 -4.12
CA GLU A 17 5.54 0.86 -4.99
C GLU A 17 5.74 0.37 -6.43
N ARG A 18 6.37 -0.80 -6.60
CA ARG A 18 6.64 -1.34 -7.93
C ARG A 18 5.37 -1.88 -8.58
N GLU A 19 4.75 -2.90 -7.99
CA GLU A 19 3.71 -3.69 -8.68
C GLU A 19 2.36 -2.97 -8.75
N TRP A 20 2.09 -2.02 -7.84
CA TRP A 20 0.82 -1.31 -7.81
C TRP A 20 0.95 0.12 -8.28
N ILE A 21 1.91 0.88 -7.76
CA ILE A 21 2.01 2.31 -8.07
C ILE A 21 2.66 2.52 -9.45
N GLN A 22 3.88 2.02 -9.66
CA GLN A 22 4.63 2.24 -10.90
C GLN A 22 4.03 1.51 -12.10
N PHE A 23 3.49 0.29 -11.88
CA PHE A 23 2.82 -0.47 -12.93
C PHE A 23 1.40 0.05 -13.26
N GLY A 24 0.95 1.13 -12.61
CA GLY A 24 -0.22 1.89 -13.04
C GLY A 24 -1.56 1.33 -12.56
N HIS A 25 -1.62 0.79 -11.34
CA HIS A 25 -2.91 0.55 -10.72
C HIS A 25 -3.66 1.88 -10.57
N LYS A 26 -4.89 1.92 -11.09
CA LYS A 26 -5.73 3.12 -11.16
C LYS A 26 -6.32 3.50 -9.81
N PHE A 27 -5.48 3.86 -8.83
CA PHE A 27 -5.95 4.20 -7.48
C PHE A 27 -6.98 5.34 -7.50
N GLY A 28 -6.75 6.37 -8.32
CA GLY A 28 -7.68 7.49 -8.49
C GLY A 28 -9.09 7.05 -8.90
N ASP A 29 -9.20 6.21 -9.93
CA ASP A 29 -10.50 5.74 -10.44
C ASP A 29 -11.14 4.72 -9.50
N ARG A 30 -10.34 3.75 -9.02
CA ARG A 30 -10.82 2.62 -8.21
C ARG A 30 -11.35 3.03 -6.85
N TYR A 31 -10.78 4.09 -6.28
CA TYR A 31 -11.15 4.62 -4.96
C TYR A 31 -11.89 5.96 -5.03
N GLY A 32 -12.11 6.51 -6.23
CA GLY A 32 -12.87 7.75 -6.43
C GLY A 32 -12.16 8.98 -5.86
N HIS A 33 -10.84 9.07 -6.03
CA HIS A 33 -10.06 10.24 -5.63
C HIS A 33 -10.08 11.28 -6.75
N GLY A 34 -10.49 12.51 -6.43
CA GLY A 34 -10.43 13.65 -7.36
C GLY A 34 -11.76 14.01 -8.00
N VAL A 35 -11.73 15.09 -8.80
CA VAL A 35 -12.93 15.70 -9.39
C VAL A 35 -13.39 14.95 -10.65
N ASP A 36 -12.49 14.22 -11.30
CA ASP A 36 -12.74 13.56 -12.59
C ASP A 36 -13.06 12.06 -12.45
N SER A 37 -12.93 11.47 -11.25
CA SER A 37 -13.21 10.04 -10.96
C SER A 37 -14.69 9.81 -10.61
N ASN A 38 -15.56 10.26 -11.52
CA ASN A 38 -17.01 10.26 -11.34
C ASN A 38 -17.71 8.99 -11.84
N ASP A 39 -17.03 8.10 -12.58
CA ASP A 39 -17.64 6.86 -13.06
C ASP A 39 -17.77 5.84 -11.91
N PRO A 40 -18.98 5.57 -11.39
CA PRO A 40 -19.15 4.61 -10.32
C PRO A 40 -18.81 3.18 -10.77
N ASN A 41 -18.82 2.86 -12.07
CA ASN A 41 -18.51 1.53 -12.58
C ASN A 41 -17.02 1.22 -12.52
N GLU A 42 -16.16 2.24 -12.44
CA GLU A 42 -14.73 2.06 -12.26
C GLU A 42 -14.35 1.84 -10.78
N ARG A 43 -15.27 1.99 -9.82
CA ARG A 43 -14.96 1.80 -8.41
C ARG A 43 -14.90 0.31 -8.06
N SER A 44 -13.76 -0.13 -7.53
CA SER A 44 -13.58 -1.53 -7.15
C SER A 44 -12.44 -1.70 -6.14
N PRO A 45 -12.63 -2.51 -5.07
CA PRO A 45 -11.68 -2.64 -3.96
C PRO A 45 -10.52 -3.60 -4.26
N VAL A 46 -9.90 -3.50 -5.44
CA VAL A 46 -8.92 -4.49 -5.94
C VAL A 46 -7.66 -4.54 -5.04
N PHE A 47 -7.12 -3.39 -4.66
CA PHE A 47 -5.97 -3.36 -3.74
C PHE A 47 -6.34 -3.86 -2.34
N LEU A 48 -7.54 -3.57 -1.85
CA LEU A 48 -8.03 -4.10 -0.57
C LEU A 48 -8.21 -5.62 -0.61
N GLN A 49 -8.74 -6.17 -1.70
CA GLN A 49 -8.85 -7.62 -1.89
C GLN A 49 -7.46 -8.28 -1.84
N TRP A 50 -6.46 -7.63 -2.44
CA TRP A 50 -5.09 -8.10 -2.37
C TRP A 50 -4.53 -8.02 -0.93
N LEU A 51 -4.75 -6.93 -0.19
CA LEU A 51 -4.34 -6.82 1.21
C LEU A 51 -5.01 -7.89 2.08
N ASP A 52 -6.29 -8.18 1.86
CA ASP A 52 -7.00 -9.26 2.57
C ASP A 52 -6.36 -10.62 2.24
N CYS A 53 -6.01 -10.89 0.98
CA CYS A 53 -5.25 -12.10 0.63
C CYS A 53 -3.90 -12.19 1.37
N ILE A 54 -3.18 -11.08 1.54
CA ILE A 54 -1.95 -11.06 2.34
C ILE A 54 -2.24 -11.35 3.81
N TYR A 55 -3.31 -10.78 4.37
CA TYR A 55 -3.74 -11.08 5.74
C TYR A 55 -4.06 -12.57 5.94
N GLN A 56 -4.76 -13.20 4.99
CA GLN A 56 -5.01 -14.65 5.04
C GLN A 56 -3.69 -15.46 5.03
N LEU A 57 -2.69 -15.04 4.26
CA LEU A 57 -1.37 -15.68 4.26
C LEU A 57 -0.61 -15.48 5.58
N MET A 58 -0.78 -14.34 6.24
CA MET A 58 -0.20 -14.05 7.55
C MET A 58 -0.81 -14.95 8.63
N ILE A 59 -2.12 -15.16 8.62
CA ILE A 59 -2.79 -16.08 9.54
C ILE A 59 -2.28 -17.51 9.34
N GLN A 60 -2.14 -17.95 8.08
CA GLN A 60 -1.64 -19.30 7.78
C GLN A 60 -0.16 -19.49 8.13
N ASN A 61 0.62 -18.41 8.18
CA ASN A 61 2.07 -18.45 8.37
C ASN A 61 2.53 -17.38 9.38
N GLU A 62 2.12 -17.53 10.64
CA GLU A 62 2.26 -16.52 11.70
C GLU A 62 3.68 -15.98 11.91
N THR A 63 4.72 -16.77 11.61
CA THR A 63 6.13 -16.36 11.79
C THR A 63 6.81 -15.86 10.52
N SER A 64 6.11 -15.87 9.38
CA SER A 64 6.72 -15.64 8.06
C SER A 64 6.80 -14.18 7.63
N PHE A 65 6.04 -13.29 8.27
CA PHE A 65 5.95 -11.88 7.92
C PHE A 65 6.47 -11.00 9.07
N GLU A 66 7.30 -10.01 8.72
CA GLU A 66 7.88 -9.06 9.67
C GLU A 66 6.84 -8.08 10.18
N PHE A 67 5.87 -7.72 9.35
CA PHE A 67 4.80 -6.80 9.71
C PHE A 67 3.58 -7.52 10.29
N ASN A 68 2.81 -6.80 11.10
CA ASN A 68 1.57 -7.27 11.71
C ASN A 68 0.32 -6.74 10.98
N GLU A 69 -0.86 -7.12 11.46
CA GLU A 69 -2.14 -6.71 10.87
C GLU A 69 -2.41 -5.20 10.95
N ILE A 70 -1.80 -4.49 11.90
CA ILE A 70 -1.95 -3.03 12.02
C ILE A 70 -1.34 -2.36 10.79
N PHE A 71 -0.20 -2.86 10.31
CA PHE A 71 0.43 -2.34 9.10
C PHE A 71 -0.48 -2.43 7.87
N LEU A 72 -1.16 -3.57 7.66
CA LEU A 72 -2.10 -3.74 6.54
C LEU A 72 -3.33 -2.84 6.70
N ARG A 73 -3.83 -2.67 7.93
CA ARG A 73 -4.95 -1.75 8.21
C ARG A 73 -4.59 -0.30 7.90
N GLU A 74 -3.39 0.16 8.26
CA GLU A 74 -2.92 1.51 7.94
C GLU A 74 -2.83 1.72 6.42
N LEU A 75 -2.35 0.73 5.66
CA LEU A 75 -2.35 0.80 4.19
C LEU A 75 -3.76 0.91 3.61
N ALA A 76 -4.69 0.08 4.10
CA ALA A 76 -6.08 0.10 3.66
C ALA A 76 -6.74 1.45 3.98
N GLN A 77 -6.55 1.98 5.20
CA GLN A 77 -7.08 3.27 5.63
C GLN A 77 -6.53 4.41 4.77
N HIS A 78 -5.21 4.45 4.54
CA HIS A 78 -4.57 5.52 3.79
C HIS A 78 -4.74 5.41 2.28
N THR A 79 -5.24 4.26 1.78
CA THR A 79 -5.78 4.17 0.42
C THR A 79 -6.98 5.10 0.28
N TYR A 80 -7.87 5.22 1.27
CA TYR A 80 -9.05 6.09 1.18
C TYR A 80 -8.82 7.52 1.66
N SER A 81 -7.87 7.73 2.57
CA SER A 81 -7.79 9.00 3.32
C SER A 81 -7.33 10.20 2.48
N CYS A 82 -6.70 9.98 1.33
CA CYS A 82 -6.07 11.00 0.49
C CYS A 82 -5.09 11.93 1.24
N LEU A 83 -4.60 11.52 2.41
CA LEU A 83 -3.72 12.33 3.26
C LEU A 83 -2.29 12.38 2.70
N TYR A 84 -1.90 11.33 1.99
CA TYR A 84 -0.58 11.14 1.41
C TYR A 84 -0.66 11.03 -0.10
N GLY A 85 0.42 11.43 -0.78
CA GLY A 85 0.52 11.32 -2.24
C GLY A 85 0.66 9.88 -2.75
N THR A 86 0.94 8.93 -1.86
CA THR A 86 1.29 7.54 -2.22
C THR A 86 0.21 6.84 -3.04
N PHE A 87 -1.08 7.04 -2.75
CA PHE A 87 -2.17 6.37 -3.47
C PHE A 87 -3.03 7.33 -4.32
N LEU A 88 -2.52 8.51 -4.67
CA LEU A 88 -3.22 9.46 -5.55
C LEU A 88 -2.90 9.22 -7.03
N CYS A 89 -3.79 9.64 -7.94
CA CYS A 89 -3.64 9.47 -9.40
C CYS A 89 -3.62 8.00 -9.86
N ASN A 90 -3.66 7.79 -11.17
CA ASN A 90 -3.76 6.47 -11.79
C ASN A 90 -2.44 5.98 -12.40
N THR A 91 -1.56 6.89 -12.79
CA THR A 91 -0.31 6.57 -13.49
C THR A 91 0.86 7.36 -12.93
N ASP A 92 2.06 6.82 -13.10
CA ASP A 92 3.30 7.53 -12.74
C ASP A 92 3.41 8.89 -13.46
N PHE A 93 3.04 8.92 -14.73
CA PHE A 93 3.00 10.14 -15.55
C PHE A 93 2.11 11.24 -14.94
N GLU A 94 0.90 10.90 -14.49
CA GLU A 94 0.01 11.85 -13.80
C GLU A 94 0.64 12.38 -12.50
N ARG A 95 1.29 11.50 -11.72
CA ARG A 95 1.94 11.85 -10.44
C ARG A 95 3.10 12.82 -10.66
N THR A 96 3.94 12.58 -11.66
CA THR A 96 5.03 13.49 -12.04
C THR A 96 4.48 14.83 -12.53
N THR A 97 3.45 14.82 -13.38
CA THR A 97 2.81 16.03 -13.92
C THR A 97 2.21 16.88 -12.79
N ALA A 98 1.55 16.24 -11.83
CA ALA A 98 0.97 16.89 -10.66
C ALA A 98 2.03 17.39 -9.66
N ASN A 99 3.29 16.96 -9.79
CA ASN A 99 4.41 17.22 -8.88
C ASN A 99 4.11 16.75 -7.44
N LEU A 100 3.54 15.54 -7.29
CA LEU A 100 3.12 15.03 -5.97
C LEU A 100 4.28 14.95 -4.97
N GLU A 101 5.47 14.56 -5.41
CA GLU A 101 6.66 14.46 -4.54
C GLU A 101 6.99 15.76 -3.80
N LYS A 102 6.70 16.91 -4.42
CA LYS A 102 6.98 18.23 -3.83
C LYS A 102 5.79 18.80 -3.05
N LYS A 103 4.58 18.36 -3.36
CA LYS A 103 3.33 18.91 -2.82
C LYS A 103 2.74 18.09 -1.69
N THR A 104 3.12 16.82 -1.57
CA THR A 104 2.52 15.86 -0.66
C THR A 104 3.59 15.09 0.11
N LEU A 105 3.20 14.54 1.24
CA LEU A 105 4.05 13.63 2.01
C LEU A 105 3.87 12.20 1.48
N GLY A 106 4.94 11.40 1.55
CA GLY A 106 4.88 9.96 1.29
C GLY A 106 4.42 9.20 2.54
N LEU A 107 3.49 8.27 2.37
CA LEU A 107 2.99 7.40 3.43
C LEU A 107 4.12 6.61 4.10
N TRP A 108 5.09 6.15 3.31
CA TRP A 108 6.24 5.38 3.78
C TRP A 108 7.03 6.11 4.86
N SER A 109 7.16 7.44 4.76
CA SER A 109 7.85 8.25 5.75
C SER A 109 7.18 8.17 7.12
N LEU A 110 5.83 8.20 7.16
CA LEU A 110 5.09 8.03 8.41
C LEU A 110 5.27 6.60 8.95
N LEU A 111 5.04 5.60 8.11
CA LEU A 111 5.06 4.20 8.54
C LEU A 111 6.43 3.79 9.08
N ASN A 112 7.51 4.35 8.53
CA ASN A 112 8.87 4.07 9.00
C ASN A 112 9.20 4.74 10.34
N ILE A 113 8.66 5.94 10.61
CA ILE A 113 8.78 6.60 11.93
C ILE A 113 8.12 5.75 13.01
N GLN A 114 6.97 5.16 12.68
CA GLN A 114 6.21 4.31 13.59
C GLN A 114 6.52 2.81 13.40
N SER A 115 7.67 2.47 12.83
CA SER A 115 7.98 1.07 12.44
C SER A 115 7.82 0.06 13.58
N THR A 116 8.11 0.43 14.82
CA THR A 116 8.07 -0.48 15.98
C THR A 116 6.68 -1.03 16.29
N GLN A 117 5.59 -0.28 16.06
CA GLN A 117 4.22 -0.78 16.27
C GLN A 117 3.76 -1.73 15.18
N PHE A 118 4.47 -1.78 14.05
CA PHE A 118 4.13 -2.63 12.91
C PHE A 118 4.86 -3.97 12.95
N ILE A 119 5.87 -4.14 13.82
CA ILE A 119 6.65 -5.38 13.88
C ILE A 119 5.84 -6.49 14.54
N ASN A 120 5.83 -7.66 13.89
CA ASN A 120 5.32 -8.90 14.42
C ASN A 120 6.32 -9.50 15.40
N SER A 121 5.93 -9.66 16.67
CA SER A 121 6.78 -10.21 17.72
C SER A 121 7.19 -11.67 17.50
N SER A 122 6.42 -12.42 16.72
CA SER A 122 6.68 -13.83 16.40
C SER A 122 7.45 -14.02 15.09
N PHE A 123 7.94 -12.94 14.46
CA PHE A 123 8.66 -13.02 13.20
C PHE A 123 9.97 -13.81 13.34
N ASN A 124 10.11 -14.86 12.52
CA ASN A 124 11.34 -15.62 12.41
C ASN A 124 11.96 -15.37 11.04
N LYS A 125 13.14 -14.74 11.03
CA LYS A 125 13.89 -14.44 9.82
C LYS A 125 14.50 -15.75 9.31
N GLN A 126 13.73 -16.49 8.50
CA GLN A 126 14.18 -17.68 7.77
C GLN A 126 15.24 -17.31 6.72
#